data_AF-A0A437C4U5-F1
#
_entry.id   AF-A0A437C4U5-F1
#
_cell.length_a   1.000
_cell.length_b   1.000
_cell.length_c   1.000
_cell.angle_alpha   90.00
_cell.angle_beta   90.00
_cell.angle_gamma   90.00
#
_symmetry.space_group_name_H-M   'P 1'
#
loop_
_entity.id
_entity.type
_entity.pdbx_description
1 polymer ?
#
loop_
_entity_poly.entity_id
_entity_poly.type
_entity_poly.pdbx_seq_one_letter_code
_entity_poly.pdbx_strand_id
1 'polypeptide(L)'
;MRRIRANAIAILTVAWILGTFYYLWQDNKPPSTPAGAWQSRGRGHARKPGSAPGRLEIHPNGGPSSDRSGEGAGRSVSPPPRPEQSQLLGGFDEKAYLSAKQLRAGDDPYREHAFNLQESDRLGGERAVRDTRHYRCATLSYDADLPSTTVIITFHNEARSTLLRTVKSVLMRSPPSLIQEVLLIDDFSSDPEDCQLLAQIPKVRCL
;
A
#
# COMPACT_ATOMS: atom_id res chain seq x y z
N MET A 1 -57.00 -6.96 -30.14
CA MET A 1 -55.55 -7.24 -30.34
C MET A 1 -54.58 -6.31 -29.59
N ARG A 2 -54.90 -5.04 -29.27
CA ARG A 2 -53.95 -4.12 -28.61
C ARG A 2 -53.69 -4.42 -27.11
N ARG A 3 -54.69 -4.93 -26.38
CA ARG A 3 -54.57 -5.25 -24.93
C ARG A 3 -53.69 -6.48 -24.64
N ILE A 4 -53.69 -7.47 -25.53
CA ILE A 4 -52.87 -8.69 -25.38
C ILE A 4 -51.37 -8.36 -25.52
N ARG A 5 -51.03 -7.42 -26.41
CA ARG A 5 -49.65 -6.95 -26.60
C ARG A 5 -49.13 -6.12 -25.42
N ALA A 6 -49.99 -5.30 -24.81
CA ALA A 6 -49.63 -4.53 -23.61
C ALA A 6 -49.38 -5.44 -22.40
N ASN A 7 -50.20 -6.49 -22.22
CA ASN A 7 -50.02 -7.46 -21.15
C ASN A 7 -48.73 -8.28 -21.33
N ALA A 8 -48.37 -8.63 -22.57
CA ALA A 8 -47.11 -9.34 -22.86
C ALA A 8 -45.88 -8.49 -22.53
N ILE A 9 -45.90 -7.18 -22.86
CA ILE A 9 -44.79 -6.27 -22.54
C ILE A 9 -44.66 -6.09 -21.02
N ALA A 10 -45.78 -5.93 -20.30
CA ALA A 10 -45.77 -5.81 -18.84
C ALA A 10 -45.22 -7.07 -18.15
N ILE A 11 -45.54 -8.26 -18.66
CA ILE A 11 -45.02 -9.52 -18.12
C ILE A 11 -43.50 -9.64 -18.38
N LEU A 12 -43.05 -9.26 -19.58
CA LEU A 12 -41.63 -9.30 -19.92
C LEU A 12 -40.79 -8.31 -19.11
N THR A 13 -41.31 -7.10 -18.86
CA THR A 13 -40.61 -6.11 -18.03
C THR A 13 -40.54 -6.55 -16.57
N VAL A 14 -41.63 -7.10 -16.01
CA VAL A 14 -41.63 -7.65 -14.65
C VAL A 14 -40.68 -8.85 -14.52
N ALA A 15 -40.69 -9.76 -15.50
CA ALA A 15 -39.76 -10.90 -15.51
C ALA A 15 -38.29 -10.45 -15.61
N TRP A 16 -37.99 -9.42 -16.40
CA TRP A 16 -36.63 -8.88 -16.53
C TRP A 16 -36.18 -8.15 -15.25
N ILE A 17 -37.06 -7.39 -14.59
CA ILE A 17 -36.76 -6.73 -13.32
C ILE A 17 -36.54 -7.78 -12.21
N LEU A 18 -37.38 -8.81 -12.13
CA LEU A 18 -37.20 -9.90 -11.16
C LEU A 18 -35.93 -10.71 -11.45
N GLY A 19 -35.59 -10.95 -12.72
CA GLY A 19 -34.36 -11.62 -13.12
C GLY A 19 -33.10 -10.82 -12.78
N THR A 20 -33.09 -9.52 -13.03
CA THR A 20 -31.97 -8.64 -12.66
C THR A 20 -31.83 -8.51 -11.15
N PHE A 21 -32.93 -8.40 -10.40
CA PHE A 21 -32.90 -8.41 -8.95
C PHE A 21 -32.42 -9.75 -8.37
N TYR A 22 -32.86 -10.89 -8.93
CA TYR A 22 -32.37 -12.21 -8.54
C TYR A 22 -30.88 -12.40 -8.83
N TYR A 23 -30.40 -11.93 -9.99
CA TYR A 23 -28.99 -11.98 -10.37
C TYR A 23 -28.13 -11.13 -9.42
N LEU A 24 -28.56 -9.90 -9.13
CA LEU A 24 -27.88 -9.02 -8.18
C LEU A 24 -27.94 -9.55 -6.74
N TRP A 25 -28.97 -10.30 -6.38
CA TRP A 25 -29.07 -10.97 -5.08
C TRP A 25 -28.17 -12.21 -4.98
N GLN A 26 -27.97 -12.95 -6.08
CA GLN A 26 -27.06 -14.10 -6.11
C GLN A 26 -25.58 -13.70 -5.96
N ASP A 27 -25.16 -12.58 -6.54
CA ASP A 27 -23.79 -12.06 -6.39
C ASP A 27 -23.44 -11.64 -4.94
N ASN A 28 -24.45 -11.51 -4.06
CA ASN A 28 -24.28 -11.19 -2.64
C ASN A 28 -24.24 -12.41 -1.71
N LYS A 29 -24.25 -13.64 -2.24
CA LYS A 29 -24.03 -14.81 -1.39
C LYS A 29 -22.54 -15.06 -1.16
N PRO A 30 -22.06 -15.12 0.09
CA PRO A 30 -20.73 -15.66 0.35
C PRO A 30 -20.69 -17.11 -0.16
N PRO A 31 -19.60 -17.55 -0.81
CA PRO A 31 -19.48 -18.91 -1.29
C PRO A 31 -19.58 -19.88 -0.11
N SER A 32 -20.61 -20.73 -0.13
CA SER A 32 -20.70 -21.90 0.74
C SER A 32 -19.62 -22.90 0.34
N THR A 33 -18.57 -23.02 1.14
CA THR A 33 -17.59 -24.11 1.04
C THR A 33 -18.23 -25.43 1.50
N PRO A 34 -18.27 -26.48 0.67
CA PRO A 34 -18.42 -27.83 1.17
C PRO A 34 -17.07 -28.37 1.61
N ALA A 35 -17.02 -28.91 2.82
CA ALA A 35 -15.89 -29.64 3.36
C ALA A 35 -15.70 -30.99 2.62
N GLY A 36 -14.45 -31.28 2.27
CA GLY A 36 -13.96 -32.65 2.10
C GLY A 36 -13.99 -33.24 0.67
N ALA A 37 -12.80 -33.37 0.06
CA ALA A 37 -12.28 -34.64 -0.45
C ALA A 37 -10.90 -34.41 -1.10
N TRP A 38 -9.88 -35.02 -0.50
CA TRP A 38 -8.60 -35.28 -1.15
C TRP A 38 -8.82 -36.10 -2.43
N GLN A 39 -8.12 -35.74 -3.51
CA GLN A 39 -7.65 -36.72 -4.49
C GLN A 39 -6.38 -36.23 -5.19
N SER A 40 -5.28 -36.86 -4.80
CA SER A 40 -4.03 -36.93 -5.54
C SER A 40 -4.29 -37.56 -6.90
N ARG A 41 -3.87 -36.89 -7.98
CA ARG A 41 -3.58 -37.56 -9.25
C ARG A 41 -2.56 -36.75 -10.06
N GLY A 42 -1.31 -37.18 -9.98
CA GLY A 42 -0.26 -36.76 -10.90
C GLY A 42 -0.48 -37.31 -12.31
N ARG A 43 -0.10 -36.51 -13.31
CA ARG A 43 0.43 -36.98 -14.59
C ARG A 43 1.09 -35.81 -15.33
N GLY A 44 2.38 -35.91 -15.58
CA GLY A 44 3.12 -34.94 -16.39
C GLY A 44 2.97 -35.22 -17.89
N HIS A 45 3.27 -34.20 -18.71
CA HIS A 45 4.18 -34.33 -19.85
C HIS A 45 4.54 -32.98 -20.48
N ALA A 46 5.85 -32.82 -20.71
CA ALA A 46 6.52 -32.29 -21.90
C ALA A 46 6.56 -30.77 -22.22
N ARG A 47 7.81 -30.30 -22.22
CA ARG A 47 8.43 -29.08 -22.78
C ARG A 47 8.09 -28.78 -24.25
N LYS A 48 8.10 -27.49 -24.64
CA LYS A 48 9.22 -26.84 -25.37
C LYS A 48 8.98 -25.32 -25.63
N PRO A 49 10.01 -24.54 -26.03
CA PRO A 49 10.17 -23.12 -25.68
C PRO A 49 10.07 -22.15 -26.88
N GLY A 50 10.05 -20.84 -26.56
CA GLY A 50 10.73 -19.81 -27.36
C GLY A 50 9.89 -18.62 -27.83
N SER A 51 10.54 -17.44 -27.78
CA SER A 51 10.27 -16.20 -28.52
C SER A 51 9.51 -15.07 -27.82
N ALA A 52 10.27 -14.12 -27.28
CA ALA A 52 10.01 -12.68 -27.33
C ALA A 52 10.93 -12.10 -28.45
N PRO A 53 10.83 -10.82 -28.89
CA PRO A 53 10.01 -9.71 -28.38
C PRO A 53 9.23 -8.93 -29.46
N GLY A 54 8.21 -8.15 -29.06
CA GLY A 54 7.42 -7.31 -29.96
C GLY A 54 7.04 -5.98 -29.32
N ARG A 55 7.75 -4.94 -29.75
CA ARG A 55 7.59 -3.50 -29.49
C ARG A 55 6.30 -2.95 -30.12
N LEU A 56 5.59 -2.05 -29.42
CA LEU A 56 4.63 -1.09 -30.00
C LEU A 56 4.54 0.12 -29.05
N GLU A 57 5.35 1.15 -29.25
CA GLU A 57 5.08 2.37 -30.05
C GLU A 57 3.97 3.24 -29.44
N ILE A 58 4.43 4.37 -28.88
CA ILE A 58 3.67 5.48 -28.31
C ILE A 58 3.11 6.30 -29.48
N HIS A 59 1.83 6.65 -29.44
CA HIS A 59 1.29 7.73 -30.28
C HIS A 59 0.45 8.71 -29.43
N PRO A 60 0.75 10.02 -29.47
CA PRO A 60 0.04 11.04 -28.74
C PRO A 60 -1.13 11.56 -29.57
N ASN A 61 -2.28 11.82 -28.94
CA ASN A 61 -3.26 12.73 -29.52
C ASN A 61 -3.90 13.55 -28.40
N GLY A 62 -3.59 14.85 -28.42
CA GLY A 62 -4.27 15.86 -27.63
C GLY A 62 -5.57 16.31 -28.31
N GLY A 63 -6.53 16.72 -27.49
CA GLY A 63 -7.74 17.42 -27.89
C GLY A 63 -8.60 17.71 -26.65
N PRO A 64 -9.11 18.94 -26.45
CA PRO A 64 -9.41 19.49 -25.13
C PRO A 64 -10.85 19.20 -24.69
N SER A 65 -11.07 18.99 -23.39
CA SER A 65 -12.41 19.13 -22.82
C SER A 65 -12.37 19.48 -21.32
N SER A 66 -12.83 20.71 -21.07
CA SER A 66 -13.65 21.13 -19.93
C SER A 66 -13.19 20.80 -18.50
N ASP A 67 -12.83 21.87 -17.79
CA ASP A 67 -12.95 22.00 -16.34
C ASP A 67 -14.24 21.36 -15.82
N ARG A 68 -14.07 20.32 -14.99
CA ARG A 68 -15.05 19.95 -13.98
C ARG A 68 -14.32 19.67 -12.68
N SER A 69 -14.26 20.71 -11.86
CA SER A 69 -14.15 20.67 -10.41
C SER A 69 -15.17 19.66 -9.87
N GLY A 70 -14.67 18.53 -9.41
CA GLY A 70 -15.44 17.51 -8.71
C GLY A 70 -14.53 16.91 -7.65
N GLU A 71 -14.74 17.33 -6.41
CA GLU A 71 -14.05 16.86 -5.22
C GLU A 71 -14.25 15.35 -5.04
N GLY A 72 -13.35 14.56 -5.65
CA GLY A 72 -13.10 13.19 -5.25
C GLY A 72 -12.15 13.20 -4.06
N ALA A 73 -12.69 13.43 -2.86
CA ALA A 73 -11.97 13.27 -1.62
C ALA A 73 -11.48 11.81 -1.52
N GLY A 74 -10.26 11.55 -1.98
CA GLY A 74 -9.56 10.30 -1.76
C GLY A 74 -9.47 10.12 -0.25
N ARG A 75 -10.25 9.19 0.29
CA ARG A 75 -10.29 8.90 1.73
C ARG A 75 -8.88 8.53 2.15
N SER A 76 -8.17 9.46 2.78
CA SER A 76 -6.93 9.18 3.49
C SER A 76 -7.31 8.21 4.60
N VAL A 77 -6.98 6.93 4.41
CA VAL A 77 -7.08 5.95 5.48
C VAL A 77 -5.83 6.12 6.34
N SER A 78 -5.77 7.24 7.04
CA SER A 78 -5.08 7.27 8.32
C SER A 78 -6.10 6.70 9.32
N PRO A 79 -5.87 5.51 9.93
CA PRO A 79 -6.60 5.18 11.14
C PRO A 79 -6.46 6.37 12.11
N PRO A 80 -7.50 6.72 12.89
CA PRO A 80 -7.36 7.77 13.89
C PRO A 80 -6.12 7.46 14.75
N PRO A 81 -5.29 8.46 15.06
CA PRO A 81 -4.09 8.21 15.84
C PRO A 81 -4.52 7.56 17.14
N ARG A 82 -4.11 6.31 17.35
CA ARG A 82 -4.37 5.62 18.61
C ARG A 82 -3.57 6.37 19.68
N PRO A 83 -4.14 6.65 20.87
CA PRO A 83 -3.43 7.33 21.95
C PRO A 83 -2.06 6.70 22.28
N GLU A 84 -1.88 5.40 22.01
CA GLU A 84 -0.63 4.65 22.16
C GLU A 84 0.49 5.02 21.17
N GLN A 85 0.18 5.70 20.05
CA GLN A 85 1.17 5.97 19.00
C GLN A 85 2.19 7.06 19.36
N SER A 86 1.83 7.99 20.24
CA SER A 86 2.78 8.95 20.80
C SER A 86 3.79 8.27 21.75
N GLN A 87 3.41 7.13 22.36
CA GLN A 87 4.32 6.32 23.19
C GLN A 87 5.23 5.40 22.38
N LEU A 88 4.93 5.16 21.09
CA LEU A 88 5.65 4.20 20.22
C LEU A 88 7.02 4.68 19.73
N LEU A 89 7.31 5.98 19.78
CA LEU A 89 8.59 6.56 19.31
C LEU A 89 9.56 6.91 20.44
N GLY A 90 9.13 6.77 21.70
CA GLY A 90 9.94 7.14 22.86
C GLY A 90 10.33 8.62 22.86
N GLY A 91 11.52 8.92 23.39
CA GLY A 91 12.10 10.28 23.44
C GLY A 91 12.92 10.67 22.21
N PHE A 92 12.73 10.00 21.07
CA PHE A 92 13.50 10.29 19.85
C PHE A 92 13.20 11.70 19.32
N ASP A 93 14.24 12.54 19.21
CA ASP A 93 14.12 13.88 18.65
C ASP A 93 14.24 13.85 17.12
N GLU A 94 13.07 13.68 16.47
CA GLU A 94 12.93 13.69 15.01
C GLU A 94 13.46 14.98 14.38
N LYS A 95 13.24 16.13 15.03
CA LYS A 95 13.65 17.42 14.47
C LYS A 95 15.17 17.54 14.49
N ALA A 96 15.81 17.17 15.61
CA ALA A 96 17.26 17.15 15.69
C ALA A 96 17.86 16.20 14.64
N TYR A 97 17.31 14.99 14.51
CA TYR A 97 17.77 13.99 13.56
C TYR A 97 17.74 14.49 12.10
N LEU A 98 16.63 15.10 11.66
CA LEU A 98 16.46 15.60 10.30
C LEU A 98 17.28 16.88 10.04
N SER A 99 17.29 17.82 10.99
CA SER A 99 17.96 19.12 10.81
C SER A 99 19.49 19.00 10.66
N ALA A 100 20.09 17.93 11.19
CA ALA A 100 21.53 17.70 11.12
C ALA A 100 22.06 17.40 9.69
N LYS A 101 21.21 17.02 8.74
CA LYS A 101 21.58 16.81 7.32
C LYS A 101 20.73 17.63 6.34
N GLN A 102 20.22 18.77 6.78
CA GLN A 102 19.39 19.61 5.93
C GLN A 102 20.23 20.28 4.83
N LEU A 103 19.71 20.27 3.60
CA LEU A 103 20.30 20.98 2.46
C LEU A 103 20.48 22.47 2.74
N ARG A 104 21.58 23.05 2.27
CA ARG A 104 21.81 24.49 2.36
C ARG A 104 21.17 25.21 1.18
N ALA A 105 20.92 26.50 1.33
CA ALA A 105 20.38 27.32 0.26
C ALA A 105 21.33 27.31 -0.97
N GLY A 106 20.82 26.86 -2.11
CA GLY A 106 21.56 26.78 -3.37
C GLY A 106 22.19 25.42 -3.68
N ASP A 107 22.15 24.46 -2.75
CA ASP A 107 22.56 23.08 -3.03
C ASP A 107 21.55 22.40 -4.00
N ASP A 108 22.04 21.52 -4.87
CA ASP A 108 21.19 20.72 -5.76
C ASP A 108 20.53 19.58 -4.97
N PRO A 109 19.18 19.54 -4.86
CA PRO A 109 18.48 18.56 -4.04
C PRO A 109 18.55 17.12 -4.57
N TYR A 110 19.01 16.89 -5.80
CA TYR A 110 19.10 15.56 -6.40
C TYR A 110 20.51 14.97 -6.37
N ARG A 111 21.53 15.76 -6.02
CA ARG A 111 22.94 15.41 -6.19
C ARG A 111 23.36 14.15 -5.43
N GLU A 112 22.86 13.95 -4.22
CA GLU A 112 23.30 12.86 -3.33
C GLU A 112 22.45 11.60 -3.45
N HIS A 113 21.13 11.73 -3.60
CA HIS A 113 20.20 10.60 -3.49
C HIS A 113 19.33 10.34 -4.73
N ALA A 114 19.56 11.05 -5.84
CA ALA A 114 18.81 10.91 -7.10
C ALA A 114 17.28 11.09 -7.00
N PHE A 115 16.79 11.64 -5.88
CA PHE A 115 15.43 12.14 -5.70
C PHE A 115 15.48 13.52 -5.03
N ASN A 116 14.35 14.21 -4.96
CA ASN A 116 14.29 15.54 -4.35
C ASN A 116 14.36 15.45 -2.82
N LEU A 117 15.56 15.61 -2.26
CA LEU A 117 15.77 15.57 -0.82
C LEU A 117 15.01 16.69 -0.09
N GLN A 118 14.97 17.89 -0.66
CA GLN A 118 14.28 19.03 -0.06
C GLN A 118 12.78 18.75 0.17
N GLU A 119 12.10 18.14 -0.81
CA GLU A 119 10.70 17.76 -0.66
C GLU A 119 10.52 16.59 0.30
N SER A 120 11.45 15.62 0.31
CA SER A 120 11.42 14.51 1.26
C SER A 120 11.51 14.99 2.70
N ASP A 121 12.36 15.98 2.98
CA ASP A 121 12.56 16.55 4.32
C ASP A 121 11.34 17.34 4.80
N ARG A 122 10.67 18.07 3.89
CA ARG A 122 9.44 18.82 4.20
C ARG A 122 8.29 17.92 4.67
N LEU A 123 8.27 16.66 4.25
CA LEU A 123 7.24 15.69 4.64
C LEU A 123 7.45 15.12 6.05
N GLY A 124 8.65 15.26 6.63
CA GLY A 124 9.01 14.65 7.90
C GLY A 124 9.02 13.10 7.87
N GLY A 125 9.07 12.51 9.07
CA GLY A 125 9.07 11.07 9.29
C GLY A 125 7.67 10.44 9.22
N GLU A 126 6.60 11.22 9.41
CA GLU A 126 5.22 10.73 9.33
C GLU A 126 4.39 11.55 8.35
N ARG A 127 3.73 10.86 7.41
CA ARG A 127 2.75 11.47 6.53
C ARG A 127 1.58 10.53 6.27
N ALA A 128 0.40 11.10 6.08
CA ALA A 128 -0.74 10.39 5.55
C ALA A 128 -0.43 9.92 4.11
N VAL A 129 -0.83 8.69 3.79
CA VAL A 129 -0.74 8.12 2.45
C VAL A 129 -2.16 7.75 2.04
N ARG A 130 -2.55 8.09 0.81
CA ARG A 130 -3.85 7.71 0.26
C ARG A 130 -3.95 6.19 0.18
N ASP A 131 -5.10 5.64 0.54
CA ASP A 131 -5.35 4.22 0.31
C ASP A 131 -5.51 3.96 -1.20
N THR A 132 -4.61 3.16 -1.76
CA THR A 132 -4.61 2.75 -3.17
C THR A 132 -5.08 1.31 -3.36
N ARG A 133 -5.47 0.61 -2.28
CA ARG A 133 -5.92 -0.77 -2.33
C ARG A 133 -7.26 -0.89 -3.05
N HIS A 134 -7.52 -2.08 -3.61
CA HIS A 134 -8.82 -2.41 -4.17
C HIS A 134 -9.88 -2.44 -3.05
N TYR A 135 -11.12 -2.01 -3.34
CA TYR A 135 -12.18 -1.88 -2.31
C TYR A 135 -12.47 -3.20 -1.56
N ARG A 136 -12.24 -4.35 -2.21
CA ARG A 136 -12.39 -5.69 -1.59
C ARG A 136 -11.31 -6.04 -0.56
N CYS A 137 -10.17 -5.34 -0.53
CA CYS A 137 -9.12 -5.61 0.46
C CYS A 137 -9.58 -5.28 1.88
N ALA A 138 -10.47 -4.30 2.04
CA ALA A 138 -11.00 -3.89 3.34
C ALA A 138 -11.95 -4.92 3.97
N THR A 139 -12.47 -5.87 3.18
CA THR A 139 -13.40 -6.90 3.66
C THR A 139 -12.71 -8.23 3.98
N LEU A 140 -11.38 -8.31 3.80
CA LEU A 140 -10.63 -9.51 4.14
C LEU A 140 -10.44 -9.59 5.66
N SER A 141 -10.70 -10.77 6.22
CA SER A 141 -10.36 -11.10 7.60
C SER A 141 -9.17 -12.04 7.60
N TYR A 142 -8.24 -11.80 8.52
CA TYR A 142 -7.08 -12.65 8.77
C TYR A 142 -7.20 -13.28 10.15
N ASP A 143 -6.52 -14.40 10.37
CA ASP A 143 -6.43 -14.99 11.70
C ASP A 143 -5.74 -14.02 12.67
N ALA A 144 -6.16 -14.04 13.93
CA ALA A 144 -5.56 -13.18 14.96
C ALA A 144 -4.17 -13.68 15.38
N ASP A 145 -3.91 -14.98 15.23
CA ASP A 145 -2.69 -15.66 15.64
C ASP A 145 -1.71 -15.77 14.46
N LEU A 146 -1.18 -14.63 14.04
CA LEU A 146 -0.13 -14.56 13.02
C LEU A 146 1.24 -14.55 13.70
N PRO A 147 2.26 -15.23 13.10
CA PRO A 147 3.60 -15.21 13.64
C PRO A 147 4.19 -13.80 13.58
N SER A 148 4.98 -13.44 14.60
CA SER A 148 5.77 -12.22 14.58
C SER A 148 6.84 -12.27 13.48
N THR A 149 7.19 -11.11 12.95
CA THR A 149 8.22 -10.95 11.92
C THR A 149 9.28 -9.96 12.37
N THR A 150 10.49 -10.19 11.87
CA THR A 150 11.60 -9.25 11.96
C THR A 150 11.74 -8.55 10.62
N VAL A 151 11.73 -7.21 10.62
CA VAL A 151 11.86 -6.41 9.40
C VAL A 151 13.32 -6.02 9.25
N ILE A 152 13.97 -6.46 8.17
CA ILE A 152 15.36 -6.15 7.88
C ILE A 152 15.40 -5.06 6.81
N ILE A 153 16.08 -3.95 7.09
CA ILE A 153 16.27 -2.83 6.17
C ILE A 153 17.77 -2.60 6.03
N THR A 154 18.31 -2.95 4.87
CA THR A 154 19.69 -2.61 4.50
C THR A 154 19.73 -1.22 3.89
N PHE A 155 20.68 -0.39 4.29
CA PHE A 155 20.83 0.95 3.72
C PHE A 155 22.31 1.31 3.57
N HIS A 156 22.61 2.21 2.64
CA HIS A 156 23.93 2.80 2.43
C HIS A 156 23.77 4.26 2.02
N ASN A 157 24.26 5.20 2.82
CA ASN A 157 24.14 6.65 2.59
C ASN A 157 22.70 7.08 2.21
N GLU A 158 21.70 6.51 2.87
CA GLU A 158 20.29 6.85 2.65
C GLU A 158 19.95 8.19 3.30
N ALA A 159 19.02 8.95 2.72
CA ALA A 159 18.64 10.21 3.33
C ALA A 159 17.94 9.98 4.68
N ARG A 160 18.22 10.84 5.66
CA ARG A 160 17.62 10.71 7.00
C ARG A 160 16.09 10.74 6.95
N SER A 161 15.49 11.58 6.10
CA SER A 161 14.02 11.66 5.97
C SER A 161 13.39 10.40 5.36
N THR A 162 14.02 9.77 4.37
CA THR A 162 13.53 8.51 3.76
C THR A 162 13.70 7.33 4.72
N LEU A 163 14.86 7.20 5.37
CA LEU A 163 15.14 6.11 6.31
C LEU A 163 14.17 6.17 7.50
N LEU A 164 14.05 7.33 8.16
CA LEU A 164 13.13 7.51 9.28
C LEU A 164 11.68 7.21 8.88
N ARG A 165 11.24 7.72 7.73
CA ARG A 165 9.87 7.50 7.26
C ARG A 165 9.58 6.04 6.94
N THR A 166 10.59 5.27 6.52
CA THR A 166 10.47 3.83 6.32
C THR A 166 10.29 3.11 7.66
N VAL A 167 11.14 3.42 8.65
CA VAL A 167 11.02 2.86 10.01
C VAL A 167 9.67 3.20 10.64
N LYS A 168 9.27 4.48 10.64
CA LYS A 168 7.98 4.92 11.19
C LYS A 168 6.81 4.29 10.46
N SER A 169 6.89 4.13 9.13
CA SER A 169 5.87 3.43 8.35
C SER A 169 5.62 2.01 8.85
N VAL A 170 6.70 1.26 9.09
CA VAL A 170 6.61 -0.12 9.59
C VAL A 170 5.95 -0.14 10.96
N LEU A 171 6.41 0.69 11.89
CA LEU A 171 5.89 0.71 13.27
C LEU A 171 4.43 1.20 13.35
N MET A 172 4.05 2.17 12.52
CA MET A 172 2.74 2.83 12.60
C MET A 172 1.64 2.10 11.83
N ARG A 173 1.99 1.39 10.75
CA ARG A 173 1.03 0.70 9.87
C ARG A 173 0.96 -0.82 10.10
N SER A 174 1.77 -1.36 11.01
CA SER A 174 1.74 -2.77 11.38
C SER A 174 1.16 -2.95 12.79
N PRO A 175 0.40 -4.02 13.05
CA PRO A 175 0.01 -4.37 14.41
C PRO A 175 1.26 -4.57 15.30
N PRO A 176 1.37 -3.90 16.47
CA PRO A 176 2.56 -3.98 17.30
C PRO A 176 2.95 -5.39 17.74
N SER A 177 1.99 -6.30 17.92
CA SER A 177 2.24 -7.71 18.28
C SER A 177 2.98 -8.49 17.19
N LEU A 178 2.84 -8.09 15.92
CA LEU A 178 3.43 -8.79 14.79
C LEU A 178 4.85 -8.32 14.47
N ILE A 179 5.28 -7.18 15.01
CA ILE A 179 6.65 -6.68 14.80
C ILE A 179 7.51 -7.07 15.99
N GLN A 180 8.42 -8.01 15.78
CA GLN A 180 9.39 -8.41 16.78
C GLN A 180 10.47 -7.33 16.94
N GLU A 181 11.16 -7.02 15.84
CA GLU A 181 12.17 -5.97 15.76
C GLU A 181 12.33 -5.44 14.33
N VAL A 182 12.91 -4.25 14.20
CA VAL A 182 13.36 -3.66 12.93
C VAL A 182 14.88 -3.60 12.98
N LEU A 183 15.53 -4.44 12.18
CA LEU A 183 16.98 -4.48 12.03
C LEU A 183 17.40 -3.56 10.89
N LEU A 184 18.04 -2.46 11.25
CA LEU A 184 18.73 -1.58 10.32
C LEU A 184 20.15 -2.10 10.13
N ILE A 185 20.47 -2.52 8.92
CA ILE A 185 21.81 -3.01 8.56
C ILE A 185 22.51 -1.91 7.78
N ASP A 186 23.54 -1.32 8.37
CA ASP A 186 24.34 -0.28 7.72
C ASP A 186 25.41 -0.93 6.82
N ASP A 187 25.22 -0.84 5.50
CA ASP A 187 26.19 -1.32 4.50
C ASP A 187 27.30 -0.28 4.29
N PHE A 188 28.01 0.07 5.37
CA PHE A 188 29.17 0.96 5.37
C PHE A 188 28.87 2.40 4.89
N SER A 189 27.84 3.04 5.47
CA SER A 189 27.56 4.46 5.26
C SER A 189 28.71 5.35 5.77
N SER A 190 28.82 6.55 5.19
CA SER A 190 29.86 7.51 5.55
C SER A 190 29.63 8.12 6.94
N ASP A 191 28.38 8.15 7.38
CA ASP A 191 27.96 8.67 8.68
C ASP A 191 27.22 7.58 9.47
N PRO A 192 27.84 7.01 10.51
CA PRO A 192 27.22 5.96 11.32
C PRO A 192 26.08 6.48 12.21
N GLU A 193 25.95 7.80 12.42
CA GLU A 193 24.87 8.37 13.22
C GLU A 193 23.50 8.22 12.55
N ASP A 194 23.47 8.02 11.22
CA ASP A 194 22.23 7.74 10.48
C ASP A 194 21.49 6.53 11.07
N CYS A 195 22.22 5.50 11.51
CA CYS A 195 21.63 4.37 12.22
C CYS A 195 21.53 4.62 13.73
N GLN A 196 22.65 5.00 14.36
CA GLN A 196 22.78 4.96 15.82
C GLN A 196 21.71 5.81 16.53
N LEU A 197 21.33 6.94 15.95
CA LEU A 197 20.28 7.80 16.51
C LEU A 197 18.89 7.14 16.43
N LEU A 198 18.62 6.34 15.40
CA LEU A 198 17.36 5.62 15.24
C LEU A 198 17.19 4.45 16.21
N ALA A 199 18.28 3.92 16.78
CA ALA A 199 18.23 2.86 17.80
C ALA A 199 17.55 3.31 19.12
N GLN A 200 17.31 4.61 19.29
CA GLN A 200 16.50 5.15 20.40
C GLN A 200 15.00 4.86 20.23
N ILE A 201 14.56 4.54 19.01
CA ILE A 201 13.17 4.21 18.71
C ILE A 201 12.90 2.77 19.18
N PRO A 202 11.80 2.52 19.92
CA PRO A 202 11.43 1.18 20.35
C PRO A 202 11.41 0.16 19.21
N LYS A 203 11.95 -1.04 19.48
CA LYS A 203 12.10 -2.17 18.54
C LYS A 203 13.11 -1.97 17.40
N VAL A 204 13.78 -0.84 17.31
CA VAL A 204 14.80 -0.60 16.29
C VAL A 204 16.17 -1.01 16.81
N ARG A 205 16.94 -1.74 16.01
CA ARG A 205 18.33 -2.09 16.30
C ARG A 205 19.18 -1.85 15.07
N CYS A 206 20.40 -1.39 15.30
CA CYS A 206 21.40 -1.13 14.27
C CYS A 206 22.49 -2.18 14.31
N LEU A 207 22.87 -2.68 13.14
CA LEU A 207 23.94 -3.64 12.91
C LEU A 207 24.88 -3.14 11.81
#